data_AF-A0A8J3JVW0-F1
#
_entry.id   AF-A0A8J3JVW0-F1
#
_cell.length_a   1.000
_cell.length_b   1.000
_cell.length_c   1.000
_cell.angle_alpha   90.00
_cell.angle_beta   90.00
_cell.angle_gamma   90.00
#
_symmetry.space_group_name_H-M   'P 1'
#
loop_
_entity.id
_entity.type
_entity.pdbx_description
1 polymer ?
#
loop_
_entity_poly.entity_id
_entity_poly.type
_entity_poly.pdbx_seq_one_letter_code
_entity_poly.pdbx_strand_id
1 'polypeptide(L)'
;MAGGCFGPVRVTVDVEPAAASSVHVADDFIDLRDRDRDDEYMRAELANEQWTAELTTGALRGVRAALLQHEYRTGPLRVVLVKHYLHIVESSYFSVRAGASRAVRAAIEQLPHRMVREWVTLTPGGPVVRLANPVDPEVGDTDAEVFIEVAPAAARSVVLAEDFATDATGPRLDAADLSRIPGIAVAAAHAALDRHEERVGPLRLTLVGHRPHQTVSWSLEHQYRDALDDGVRMAVEQLEFALAEQAG
;
A
#
# COMPACT_ATOMS: atom_id res chain seq x y z
N MET A 1 16.36 -6.10 11.19
CA MET A 1 16.90 -4.76 10.83
C MET A 1 17.23 -4.64 9.35
N ALA A 2 16.52 -3.74 8.65
CA ALA A 2 16.78 -3.36 7.27
C ALA A 2 16.97 -1.83 7.18
N GLY A 3 17.75 -1.38 6.19
CA GLY A 3 18.06 0.04 5.99
C GLY A 3 17.76 0.48 4.56
N GLY A 4 17.26 1.70 4.39
CA GLY A 4 16.99 2.32 3.10
C GLY A 4 17.51 3.76 3.04
N CYS A 5 17.98 4.19 1.85
CA CYS A 5 18.36 5.57 1.60
C CYS A 5 17.43 6.20 0.56
N PHE A 6 16.93 7.40 0.84
CA PHE A 6 16.23 8.23 -0.15
C PHE A 6 16.65 9.69 0.00
N GLY A 7 17.37 10.19 -1.01
CA GLY A 7 18.01 11.51 -0.93
C GLY A 7 18.92 11.59 0.30
N PRO A 8 18.77 12.61 1.17
CA PRO A 8 19.57 12.78 2.38
C PRO A 8 19.15 11.89 3.55
N VAL A 9 18.04 11.15 3.43
CA VAL A 9 17.43 10.41 4.54
C VAL A 9 17.89 8.95 4.51
N ARG A 10 18.49 8.48 5.61
CA ARG A 10 18.76 7.04 5.82
C ARG A 10 17.91 6.52 6.97
N VAL A 11 17.03 5.58 6.66
CA VAL A 11 16.09 5.00 7.61
C VAL A 11 16.52 3.60 8.00
N THR A 12 16.49 3.29 9.29
CA THR A 12 16.64 1.95 9.85
C THR A 12 15.32 1.57 10.49
N VAL A 13 14.78 0.44 10.06
CA VAL A 13 13.57 -0.14 10.64
C VAL A 13 13.86 -1.54 11.15
N ASP A 14 13.15 -1.91 12.21
CA ASP A 14 13.00 -3.30 12.59
C ASP A 14 11.58 -3.76 12.27
N VAL A 15 11.47 -4.90 11.62
CA VAL A 15 10.20 -5.44 11.15
C VAL A 15 10.15 -6.90 11.54
N GLU A 16 9.11 -7.28 12.26
CA GLU A 16 8.88 -8.64 12.70
C GLU A 16 7.42 -9.05 12.53
N PRO A 17 7.14 -10.34 12.29
CA PRO A 17 5.78 -10.87 12.30
C PRO A 17 5.11 -10.63 13.66
N ALA A 18 3.83 -10.24 13.64
CA ALA A 18 3.05 -9.99 14.84
C ALA A 18 1.65 -10.58 14.74
N ALA A 19 0.93 -10.63 15.87
CA ALA A 19 -0.48 -11.02 15.89
C ALA A 19 -1.42 -9.91 15.41
N ALA A 20 -0.97 -8.65 15.50
CA ALA A 20 -1.69 -7.47 15.03
C ALA A 20 -0.68 -6.41 14.54
N SER A 21 -1.07 -5.68 13.51
CA SER A 21 -0.23 -4.66 12.89
C SER A 21 0.00 -3.50 13.86
N SER A 22 1.26 -3.10 14.05
CA SER A 22 1.61 -2.03 14.97
C SER A 22 2.84 -1.26 14.50
N VAL A 23 2.84 0.05 14.73
CA VAL A 23 3.96 0.93 14.40
C VAL A 23 4.42 1.62 15.67
N HIS A 24 5.71 1.47 15.96
CA HIS A 24 6.37 2.09 17.10
C HIS A 24 7.51 2.99 16.64
N VAL A 25 7.77 4.03 17.43
CA VAL A 25 8.92 4.92 17.24
C VAL A 25 9.85 4.71 18.44
N ALA A 26 11.12 4.41 18.19
CA ALA A 26 12.11 4.29 19.26
C ALA A 26 12.41 5.67 19.87
N ASP A 27 12.82 5.70 21.13
CA ASP A 27 13.37 6.91 21.76
C ASP A 27 14.62 7.35 20.95
N ASP A 28 14.71 8.64 20.62
CA ASP A 28 15.76 9.23 19.75
C ASP A 28 15.77 8.75 18.28
N PHE A 29 14.60 8.53 17.69
CA PHE A 29 14.51 8.05 16.30
C PHE A 29 15.11 9.00 15.26
N ILE A 30 15.24 10.32 15.51
CA ILE A 30 15.92 11.26 14.60
C ILE A 30 17.37 11.43 15.05
N ASP A 31 18.31 11.06 14.19
CA ASP A 31 19.74 11.36 14.37
C ASP A 31 20.22 12.25 13.24
N LEU A 32 20.95 13.33 13.57
CA LEU A 32 21.41 14.26 12.57
C LEU A 32 22.87 14.00 12.24
N ARG A 33 23.16 13.88 10.93
CA ARG A 33 24.50 13.60 10.42
C ARG A 33 25.50 14.73 10.70
N ASP A 34 24.99 15.92 10.99
CA ASP A 34 25.75 17.15 11.21
C ASP A 34 25.80 17.58 12.68
N ARG A 35 25.69 16.64 13.63
CA ARG A 35 25.80 16.95 15.07
C ARG A 35 27.12 17.65 15.45
N ASP A 36 28.13 17.52 14.60
CA ASP A 36 29.46 18.14 14.75
C ASP A 36 29.54 19.55 14.10
N ARG A 37 28.55 19.98 13.32
CA ARG A 37 28.36 21.39 12.93
C ARG A 37 27.60 22.08 14.06
N ASP A 38 28.33 22.52 15.08
CA ASP A 38 27.79 23.29 16.21
C ASP A 38 27.44 24.74 15.80
N ASP A 39 26.60 24.89 14.76
CA ASP A 39 26.09 26.17 14.30
C ASP A 39 24.73 26.43 14.97
N GLU A 40 24.52 27.67 15.44
CA GLU A 40 23.35 28.10 16.22
C GLU A 40 22.01 27.76 15.55
N TYR A 41 21.99 27.79 14.21
CA TYR A 41 20.84 27.39 13.38
C TYR A 41 20.43 25.92 13.59
N MET A 42 21.40 25.00 13.69
CA MET A 42 21.14 23.57 13.89
C MET A 42 20.56 23.27 15.27
N ARG A 43 21.01 23.98 16.29
CA ARG A 43 20.45 23.88 17.66
C ARG A 43 19.03 24.42 17.73
N ALA A 44 18.73 25.50 17.01
CA ALA A 44 17.38 26.08 16.97
C ALA A 44 16.36 25.16 16.27
N GLU A 45 16.71 24.53 15.14
CA GLU A 45 15.83 23.59 14.45
C GLU A 45 15.67 22.26 15.21
N LEU A 46 16.71 21.78 15.90
CA LEU A 46 16.58 20.59 16.77
C LEU A 46 15.68 20.82 17.99
N ALA A 47 15.68 22.04 18.54
CA ALA A 47 14.77 22.43 19.62
C ALA A 47 13.35 22.75 19.10
N ASN A 48 13.15 22.75 17.78
CA ASN A 48 11.86 22.97 17.16
C ASN A 48 11.02 21.68 17.23
N GLU A 49 10.32 21.50 18.35
CA GLU A 49 9.43 20.36 18.58
C GLU A 49 8.38 20.20 17.48
N GLN A 50 7.92 21.30 16.86
CA GLN A 50 6.94 21.26 15.77
C GLN A 50 7.53 20.64 14.51
N TRP A 51 8.76 20.99 14.14
CA TRP A 51 9.44 20.40 12.98
C TRP A 51 9.72 18.91 13.19
N THR A 52 10.20 18.53 14.38
CA THR A 52 10.40 17.11 14.74
C THR A 52 9.09 16.33 14.70
N ALA A 53 7.99 16.88 15.21
CA ALA A 53 6.67 16.25 15.15
C ALA A 53 6.16 16.08 13.71
N GLU A 54 6.40 17.06 12.83
CA GLU A 54 6.05 16.98 11.41
C GLU A 54 6.81 15.85 10.71
N LEU A 55 8.12 15.74 10.92
CA LEU A 55 8.92 14.66 10.35
C LEU A 55 8.53 13.28 10.89
N THR A 56 8.23 13.19 12.18
CA THR A 56 7.69 11.97 12.81
C THR A 56 6.40 11.55 12.13
N THR A 57 5.48 12.51 11.91
CA THR A 57 4.22 12.28 11.21
C THR A 57 4.46 11.79 9.78
N GLY A 58 5.42 12.38 9.06
CA GLY A 58 5.83 11.93 7.73
C GLY A 58 6.34 10.49 7.73
N ALA A 59 7.21 10.13 8.67
CA ALA A 59 7.74 8.78 8.79
C ALA A 59 6.62 7.75 9.07
N LEU A 60 5.75 8.03 10.04
CA LEU A 60 4.61 7.18 10.38
C LEU A 60 3.67 6.96 9.18
N ARG A 61 3.36 8.02 8.43
CA ARG A 61 2.58 7.92 7.20
C ARG A 61 3.27 7.06 6.15
N GLY A 62 4.59 7.18 6.00
CA GLY A 62 5.37 6.35 5.09
C GLY A 62 5.33 4.86 5.45
N VAL A 63 5.47 4.55 6.74
CA VAL A 63 5.36 3.17 7.24
C VAL A 63 3.98 2.59 6.98
N ARG A 64 2.92 3.31 7.35
CA ARG A 64 1.53 2.85 7.15
C ARG A 64 1.22 2.59 5.68
N ALA A 65 1.63 3.49 4.79
CA ALA A 65 1.49 3.29 3.34
C ALA A 65 2.17 1.99 2.87
N ALA A 66 3.36 1.69 3.37
CA ALA A 66 4.06 0.44 3.03
C ALA A 66 3.38 -0.80 3.62
N LEU A 67 2.86 -0.73 4.86
CA LEU A 67 2.16 -1.84 5.49
C LEU A 67 0.85 -2.17 4.77
N LEU A 68 0.02 -1.17 4.46
CA LEU A 68 -1.21 -1.37 3.69
C LEU A 68 -0.94 -2.11 2.38
N GLN A 69 0.12 -1.71 1.68
CA GLN A 69 0.47 -2.29 0.39
C GLN A 69 1.14 -3.65 0.44
N HIS A 70 1.59 -4.15 1.60
CA HIS A 70 2.46 -5.35 1.64
C HIS A 70 2.21 -6.33 2.80
N GLU A 71 1.43 -6.00 3.82
CA GLU A 71 1.03 -6.97 4.86
C GLU A 71 0.27 -8.16 4.27
N TYR A 72 -0.37 -7.92 3.13
CA TYR A 72 -1.03 -8.93 2.33
C TYR A 72 -0.14 -10.13 1.96
N ARG A 73 1.16 -9.91 1.88
CA ARG A 73 2.18 -10.89 1.53
C ARG A 73 2.75 -11.61 2.74
N THR A 74 2.68 -11.01 3.93
CA THR A 74 3.48 -11.45 5.10
C THR A 74 2.65 -11.68 6.36
N GLY A 75 1.38 -11.28 6.35
CA GLY A 75 0.54 -11.15 7.53
C GLY A 75 0.81 -9.84 8.29
N PRO A 76 0.18 -9.66 9.47
CA PRO A 76 0.38 -8.49 10.30
C PRO A 76 1.84 -8.33 10.76
N LEU A 77 2.35 -7.10 10.71
CA LEU A 77 3.73 -6.80 11.08
C LEU A 77 3.80 -5.80 12.24
N ARG A 78 4.78 -6.00 13.11
CA ARG A 78 5.25 -4.97 14.03
C ARG A 78 6.43 -4.26 13.39
N VAL A 79 6.30 -2.95 13.19
CA VAL A 79 7.37 -2.09 12.67
C VAL A 79 7.85 -1.15 13.77
N VAL A 80 9.15 -1.16 14.00
CA VAL A 80 9.83 -0.19 14.86
C VAL A 80 10.67 0.72 13.99
N LEU A 81 10.37 2.02 14.00
CA LEU A 81 11.25 3.05 13.45
C LEU A 81 12.42 3.23 14.42
N VAL A 82 13.57 2.64 14.09
CA VAL A 82 14.74 2.61 14.96
C VAL A 82 15.54 3.90 14.82
N LYS A 83 15.87 4.31 13.58
CA LYS A 83 16.73 5.48 13.37
C LYS A 83 16.57 6.09 11.99
N HIS A 84 16.36 7.41 11.93
CA HIS A 84 16.33 8.24 10.73
C HIS A 84 17.52 9.18 10.80
N TYR A 85 18.52 8.90 9.99
CA TYR A 85 19.61 9.83 9.75
C TYR A 85 19.16 10.86 8.73
N LEU A 86 19.14 12.14 9.13
CA LEU A 86 18.68 13.25 8.30
C LEU A 86 19.78 14.29 8.09
N HIS A 87 19.74 14.98 6.94
CA HIS A 87 20.47 16.22 6.70
C HIS A 87 19.45 17.37 6.77
N ILE A 88 19.54 18.22 7.80
CA ILE A 88 18.50 19.24 8.12
C ILE A 88 18.11 20.08 6.90
N VAL A 89 19.11 20.55 6.15
CA VAL A 89 18.90 21.52 5.06
C VAL A 89 18.22 20.88 3.84
N GLU A 90 18.33 19.55 3.69
CA GLU A 90 17.85 18.82 2.51
C GLU A 90 16.63 17.94 2.82
N SER A 91 16.30 17.75 4.10
CA SER A 91 15.24 16.86 4.54
C SER A 91 13.92 17.61 4.67
N SER A 92 12.89 17.07 4.05
CA SER A 92 11.50 17.52 4.16
C SER A 92 10.59 16.38 4.62
N TYR A 93 9.39 16.73 5.05
CA TYR A 93 8.28 15.79 5.30
C TYR A 93 8.17 14.71 4.19
N PHE A 94 8.21 15.12 2.92
CA PHE A 94 8.09 14.21 1.78
C PHE A 94 9.27 13.24 1.67
N SER A 95 10.50 13.71 1.87
CA SER A 95 11.69 12.86 1.82
C SER A 95 11.70 11.83 2.96
N VAL A 96 11.25 12.21 4.16
CA VAL A 96 11.14 11.31 5.31
C VAL A 96 10.03 10.28 5.10
N ARG A 97 8.84 10.68 4.64
CA ARG A 97 7.75 9.78 4.24
C ARG A 97 8.22 8.74 3.23
N ALA A 98 8.85 9.18 2.15
CA ALA A 98 9.33 8.29 1.09
C ALA A 98 10.46 7.37 1.56
N GLY A 99 11.39 7.88 2.37
CA GLY A 99 12.48 7.10 2.97
C GLY A 99 11.96 5.98 3.89
N ALA A 100 11.02 6.31 4.78
CA ALA A 100 10.41 5.35 5.70
C ALA A 100 9.64 4.26 4.94
N SER A 101 8.82 4.65 3.96
CA SER A 101 8.08 3.72 3.12
C SER A 101 9.02 2.74 2.40
N ARG A 102 10.08 3.24 1.76
CA ARG A 102 11.07 2.40 1.06
C ARG A 102 11.81 1.45 2.01
N ALA A 103 12.19 1.90 3.19
CA ALA A 103 12.88 1.05 4.16
C ALA A 103 11.99 -0.10 4.65
N VAL A 104 10.71 0.16 4.90
CA VAL A 104 9.74 -0.88 5.25
C VAL A 104 9.51 -1.85 4.09
N ARG A 105 9.32 -1.36 2.86
CA ARG A 105 9.18 -2.22 1.67
C ARG A 105 10.38 -3.14 1.50
N ALA A 106 11.60 -2.60 1.58
CA ALA A 106 12.83 -3.37 1.49
C ALA A 106 12.98 -4.40 2.63
N ALA A 107 12.48 -4.09 3.82
CA ALA A 107 12.44 -5.04 4.93
C ALA A 107 11.46 -6.19 4.64
N ILE A 108 10.26 -5.87 4.15
CA ILE A 108 9.21 -6.84 3.82
C ILE A 108 9.63 -7.75 2.67
N GLU A 109 10.31 -7.23 1.66
CA GLU A 109 10.85 -8.01 0.54
C GLU A 109 11.82 -9.12 0.99
N GLN A 110 12.51 -8.92 2.12
CA GLN A 110 13.41 -9.91 2.71
C GLN A 110 12.68 -10.96 3.57
N LEU A 111 11.42 -10.71 3.93
CA LEU A 111 10.62 -11.67 4.68
C LEU A 111 10.09 -12.78 3.75
N PRO A 112 9.96 -14.03 4.26
CA PRO A 112 9.32 -15.09 3.50
C PRO A 112 7.90 -14.69 3.11
N HIS A 113 7.57 -14.83 1.83
CA HIS A 113 6.19 -14.74 1.36
C HIS A 113 5.36 -15.84 2.04
N ARG A 114 4.18 -15.49 2.52
CA ARG A 114 3.20 -16.40 3.11
C ARG A 114 1.84 -16.20 2.46
N MET A 115 1.12 -17.29 2.26
CA MET A 115 -0.29 -17.21 1.91
C MET A 115 -1.10 -16.73 3.11
N VAL A 116 -1.89 -15.66 2.90
CA VAL A 116 -2.86 -15.19 3.89
C VAL A 116 -4.17 -15.95 3.64
N ARG A 117 -4.30 -17.12 4.28
CA ARG A 117 -5.38 -18.10 4.01
C ARG A 117 -6.79 -17.53 4.09
N GLU A 118 -7.03 -16.51 4.91
CA GLU A 118 -8.35 -15.89 5.04
C GLU A 118 -8.80 -15.15 3.76
N TRP A 119 -7.90 -14.89 2.82
CA TRP A 119 -8.20 -14.25 1.54
C TRP A 119 -8.26 -15.21 0.37
N VAL A 120 -7.84 -16.47 0.57
CA VAL A 120 -7.78 -17.47 -0.49
C VAL A 120 -8.82 -18.55 -0.22
N THR A 121 -9.82 -18.65 -1.11
CA THR A 121 -10.80 -19.72 -1.11
C THR A 121 -10.41 -20.78 -2.14
N LEU A 122 -10.27 -22.04 -1.73
CA LEU A 122 -10.01 -23.13 -2.67
C LEU A 122 -11.32 -23.65 -3.25
N THR A 123 -11.49 -23.52 -4.57
CA THR A 123 -12.65 -24.02 -5.31
C THR A 123 -12.24 -25.18 -6.24
N PRO A 124 -13.19 -25.96 -6.78
CA PRO A 124 -12.89 -26.96 -7.81
C PRO A 124 -12.21 -26.39 -9.07
N GLY A 125 -12.41 -25.09 -9.35
CA GLY A 125 -11.76 -24.39 -10.47
C GLY A 125 -10.38 -23.82 -10.16
N GLY A 126 -9.90 -23.96 -8.91
CA GLY A 126 -8.65 -23.39 -8.43
C GLY A 126 -8.83 -22.41 -7.27
N PRO A 127 -7.73 -21.82 -6.78
CA PRO A 127 -7.78 -20.78 -5.76
C PRO A 127 -8.47 -19.53 -6.29
N VAL A 128 -9.31 -18.94 -5.44
CA VAL A 128 -10.00 -17.68 -5.67
C VAL A 128 -9.53 -16.72 -4.59
N VAL A 129 -8.99 -15.58 -5.00
CA VAL A 129 -8.46 -14.56 -4.08
C VAL A 129 -9.43 -13.40 -4.02
N ARG A 130 -9.89 -13.05 -2.82
CA ARG A 130 -10.73 -11.88 -2.58
C ARG A 130 -9.94 -10.83 -1.83
N LEU A 131 -9.82 -9.63 -2.42
CA LEU A 131 -9.13 -8.50 -1.80
C LEU A 131 -10.01 -7.27 -1.83
N ALA A 132 -9.88 -6.46 -0.78
CA ALA A 132 -10.23 -5.06 -0.81
C ALA A 132 -8.93 -4.28 -0.96
N ASN A 133 -8.88 -3.32 -1.89
CA ASN A 133 -7.76 -2.40 -1.95
C ASN A 133 -7.70 -1.61 -0.62
N PRO A 134 -6.66 -1.79 0.21
CA PRO A 134 -6.65 -1.19 1.53
C PRO A 134 -6.48 0.32 1.43
N VAL A 135 -7.35 1.05 2.12
CA VAL A 135 -7.31 2.51 2.18
C VAL A 135 -7.12 2.96 3.62
N ASP A 136 -6.17 3.89 3.84
CA ASP A 136 -5.95 4.53 5.14
C ASP A 136 -6.14 6.05 5.03
N PRO A 137 -7.21 6.60 5.62
CA PRO A 137 -7.46 8.05 5.59
C PRO A 137 -6.35 8.86 6.27
N GLU A 138 -5.58 8.26 7.19
CA GLU A 138 -4.46 8.91 7.87
C GLU A 138 -3.22 9.06 6.98
N VAL A 139 -3.14 8.35 5.84
CA VAL A 139 -2.09 8.50 4.82
C VAL A 139 -2.33 9.74 3.93
N GLY A 140 -3.58 10.22 3.84
CA GLY A 140 -3.96 11.52 3.27
C GLY A 140 -4.10 11.59 1.75
N ASP A 141 -3.49 10.66 1.00
CA ASP A 141 -3.69 10.43 -0.43
C ASP A 141 -4.28 9.03 -0.57
N THR A 142 -5.59 8.94 -0.75
CA THR A 142 -6.28 7.64 -0.79
C THR A 142 -7.01 7.45 -2.11
N ASP A 143 -6.65 6.37 -2.81
CA ASP A 143 -7.35 5.90 -3.98
C ASP A 143 -8.71 5.30 -3.61
N ALA A 144 -9.47 4.84 -4.61
CA ALA A 144 -10.71 4.13 -4.36
C ALA A 144 -10.44 2.82 -3.59
N GLU A 145 -11.28 2.53 -2.59
CA GLU A 145 -11.38 1.17 -2.05
C GLU A 145 -12.15 0.34 -3.10
N VAL A 146 -11.55 -0.72 -3.63
CA VAL A 146 -12.19 -1.59 -4.63
C VAL A 146 -12.14 -3.02 -4.14
N PHE A 147 -13.28 -3.69 -4.16
CA PHE A 147 -13.40 -5.09 -3.79
C PHE A 147 -13.32 -5.93 -5.06
N ILE A 148 -12.34 -6.83 -5.11
CA ILE A 148 -12.10 -7.68 -6.26
C ILE A 148 -12.07 -9.15 -5.84
N GLU A 149 -12.47 -9.99 -6.79
CA GLU A 149 -12.28 -11.43 -6.76
C GLU A 149 -11.48 -11.83 -8.00
N VAL A 150 -10.41 -12.60 -7.82
CA VAL A 150 -9.55 -13.08 -8.89
C VAL A 150 -9.51 -14.60 -8.87
N ALA A 151 -9.79 -15.20 -10.03
CA ALA A 151 -9.78 -16.64 -10.21
C ALA A 151 -9.08 -17.04 -11.52
N PRO A 152 -8.37 -18.19 -11.57
CA PRO A 152 -7.92 -18.78 -12.83
C PRO A 152 -9.08 -19.00 -13.80
N ALA A 153 -8.84 -18.79 -15.09
CA ALA A 153 -9.83 -18.96 -16.13
C ALA A 153 -9.23 -19.52 -17.42
N ALA A 154 -10.08 -20.11 -18.27
CA ALA A 154 -9.67 -20.58 -19.59
C ALA A 154 -9.37 -19.42 -20.57
N ALA A 155 -10.00 -18.27 -20.33
CA ALA A 155 -9.79 -17.04 -21.08
C ALA A 155 -9.98 -15.84 -20.15
N ARG A 156 -9.19 -14.79 -20.39
CA ARG A 156 -9.25 -13.55 -19.64
C ARG A 156 -10.65 -12.94 -19.69
N SER A 157 -11.15 -12.50 -18.55
CA SER A 157 -12.41 -11.74 -18.49
C SER A 157 -12.42 -10.79 -17.29
N VAL A 158 -13.07 -9.64 -17.49
CA VAL A 158 -13.42 -8.70 -16.42
C VAL A 158 -14.94 -8.67 -16.32
N VAL A 159 -15.46 -8.92 -15.12
CA VAL A 159 -16.89 -9.00 -14.85
C VAL A 159 -17.25 -8.01 -13.75
N LEU A 160 -18.35 -7.28 -13.94
CA LEU A 160 -18.95 -6.46 -12.88
C LEU A 160 -20.01 -7.30 -12.16
N ALA A 161 -19.98 -7.32 -10.83
CA ALA A 161 -21.10 -7.81 -10.05
C ALA A 161 -22.34 -6.93 -10.30
N GLU A 162 -23.54 -7.53 -10.20
CA GLU A 162 -24.80 -6.83 -10.49
C GLU A 162 -25.00 -5.56 -9.64
N ASP A 163 -24.45 -5.58 -8.43
CA ASP A 163 -24.52 -4.53 -7.42
C ASP A 163 -23.29 -3.61 -7.38
N PHE A 164 -22.28 -3.82 -8.24
CA PHE A 164 -21.04 -3.03 -8.23
C PHE A 164 -21.31 -1.52 -8.25
N ALA A 165 -22.19 -1.06 -9.14
CA ALA A 165 -22.53 0.36 -9.27
C ALA A 165 -23.44 0.88 -8.13
N THR A 166 -23.99 -0.01 -7.32
CA THR A 166 -24.92 0.32 -6.22
C THR A 166 -24.25 0.33 -4.84
N ASP A 167 -23.06 -0.28 -4.71
CA ASP A 167 -22.29 -0.35 -3.46
C ASP A 167 -21.53 0.95 -3.13
N ALA A 168 -21.96 2.08 -3.69
CA ALA A 168 -21.44 3.40 -3.37
C ALA A 168 -21.92 3.84 -1.97
N THR A 169 -21.36 3.28 -0.90
CA THR A 169 -21.67 3.68 0.48
C THR A 169 -21.01 5.02 0.88
N GLY A 170 -20.40 5.74 -0.07
CA GLY A 170 -19.73 7.03 0.14
C GLY A 170 -20.62 8.22 -0.27
N PRO A 171 -20.62 9.34 0.46
CA PRO A 171 -21.46 10.49 0.13
C PRO A 171 -20.93 11.29 -1.09
N ARG A 172 -21.87 11.74 -1.94
CA ARG A 172 -21.85 12.91 -2.87
C ARG A 172 -21.14 12.83 -4.24
N LEU A 173 -21.08 11.70 -4.94
CA LEU A 173 -20.79 11.79 -6.38
C LEU A 173 -22.05 12.25 -7.12
N ASP A 174 -21.88 13.09 -8.15
CA ASP A 174 -23.01 13.44 -9.01
C ASP A 174 -23.40 12.24 -9.90
N ALA A 175 -24.59 12.32 -10.49
CA ALA A 175 -25.11 11.22 -11.31
C ALA A 175 -24.23 10.94 -12.56
N ALA A 176 -23.53 11.96 -13.07
CA ALA A 176 -22.67 11.81 -14.23
C ALA A 176 -21.42 11.00 -13.86
N ASP A 177 -20.78 11.30 -12.74
CA ASP A 177 -19.63 10.56 -12.24
C ASP A 177 -20.00 9.13 -11.85
N LEU A 178 -21.12 8.92 -11.16
CA LEU A 178 -21.61 7.58 -10.83
C LEU A 178 -21.82 6.72 -12.08
N SER A 179 -22.38 7.29 -13.15
CA SER A 179 -22.62 6.55 -14.40
C SER A 179 -21.34 6.14 -15.12
N ARG A 180 -20.20 6.81 -14.86
CA ARG A 180 -18.92 6.54 -15.51
C ARG A 180 -18.09 5.50 -14.78
N ILE A 181 -18.30 5.30 -13.48
CA ILE A 181 -17.50 4.40 -12.63
C ILE A 181 -17.37 2.99 -13.24
N PRO A 182 -18.44 2.31 -13.70
CA PRO A 182 -18.30 0.97 -14.27
C PRO A 182 -17.33 0.92 -15.45
N GLY A 183 -17.40 1.89 -16.36
CA GLY A 183 -16.50 1.97 -17.52
C GLY A 183 -15.05 2.25 -17.12
N ILE A 184 -14.84 3.16 -16.16
CA ILE A 184 -13.51 3.49 -15.64
C ILE A 184 -12.89 2.27 -14.95
N ALA A 185 -13.64 1.61 -14.08
CA ALA A 185 -13.18 0.45 -13.33
C ALA A 185 -12.84 -0.73 -14.25
N VAL A 186 -13.68 -1.02 -15.26
CA VAL A 186 -13.39 -2.06 -16.25
C VAL A 186 -12.13 -1.75 -17.05
N ALA A 187 -11.95 -0.50 -17.51
CA ALA A 187 -10.75 -0.11 -18.25
C ALA A 187 -9.48 -0.24 -17.38
N ALA A 188 -9.53 0.23 -16.13
CA ALA A 188 -8.43 0.12 -15.17
C ALA A 188 -8.12 -1.35 -14.83
N ALA A 189 -9.14 -2.18 -14.63
CA ALA A 189 -9.01 -3.62 -14.43
C ALA A 189 -8.29 -4.32 -15.58
N HIS A 190 -8.67 -3.99 -16.82
CA HIS A 190 -7.98 -4.51 -17.99
C HIS A 190 -6.51 -4.10 -18.00
N ALA A 191 -6.20 -2.81 -17.78
CA ALA A 191 -4.83 -2.32 -17.74
C ALA A 191 -3.99 -2.96 -16.63
N ALA A 192 -4.59 -3.25 -15.47
CA ALA A 192 -3.92 -3.94 -14.37
C ALA A 192 -3.63 -5.41 -14.72
N LEU A 193 -4.60 -6.13 -15.31
CA LEU A 193 -4.37 -7.49 -15.79
C LEU A 193 -3.25 -7.55 -16.84
N ASP A 194 -3.21 -6.59 -17.77
CA ASP A 194 -2.15 -6.52 -18.79
C ASP A 194 -0.73 -6.45 -18.19
N ARG A 195 -0.60 -5.87 -16.98
CA ARG A 195 0.69 -5.75 -16.28
C ARG A 195 1.06 -6.96 -15.44
N HIS A 196 0.08 -7.66 -14.87
CA HIS A 196 0.33 -8.62 -13.79
C HIS A 196 0.00 -10.07 -14.14
N GLU A 197 -0.90 -10.32 -15.10
CA GLU A 197 -1.48 -11.65 -15.39
C GLU A 197 -0.49 -12.67 -15.98
N GLU A 198 0.56 -12.20 -16.68
CA GLU A 198 1.49 -13.06 -17.43
C GLU A 198 2.08 -14.21 -16.60
N ARG A 199 2.29 -14.00 -15.30
CA ARG A 199 2.89 -14.98 -14.38
C ARG A 199 1.97 -16.17 -14.03
N VAL A 200 0.66 -16.00 -14.13
CA VAL A 200 -0.34 -16.98 -13.63
C VAL A 200 -1.28 -17.49 -14.72
N GLY A 201 -1.17 -16.97 -15.95
CA GLY A 201 -2.05 -17.31 -17.06
C GLY A 201 -3.39 -16.57 -16.99
N PRO A 202 -4.37 -16.93 -17.85
CA PRO A 202 -5.60 -16.16 -17.97
C PRO A 202 -6.44 -16.14 -16.68
N LEU A 203 -6.97 -14.97 -16.34
CA LEU A 203 -7.72 -14.72 -15.11
C LEU A 203 -9.11 -14.18 -15.41
N ARG A 204 -10.04 -14.56 -14.54
CA ARG A 204 -11.30 -13.87 -14.35
C ARG A 204 -11.16 -12.92 -13.16
N LEU A 205 -11.31 -11.64 -13.43
CA LEU A 205 -11.42 -10.60 -12.41
C LEU A 205 -12.89 -10.20 -12.27
N THR A 206 -13.48 -10.44 -11.11
CA THR A 206 -14.83 -9.94 -10.78
C THR A 206 -14.69 -8.72 -9.87
N LEU A 207 -15.22 -7.59 -10.31
CA LEU A 207 -15.32 -6.36 -9.51
C LEU A 207 -16.61 -6.43 -8.69
N VAL A 208 -16.47 -6.54 -7.37
CA VAL A 208 -17.56 -6.86 -6.44
C VAL A 208 -18.23 -5.60 -5.90
N GLY A 209 -17.43 -4.60 -5.55
CA GLY A 209 -17.93 -3.33 -5.00
C GLY A 209 -16.85 -2.27 -5.02
N HIS A 210 -17.20 -1.04 -4.63
CA HIS A 210 -16.25 0.07 -4.60
C HIS A 210 -16.67 1.19 -3.64
N ARG A 211 -15.69 1.95 -3.13
CA ARG A 211 -15.89 3.22 -2.42
C ARG A 211 -14.91 4.26 -2.92
N PRO A 212 -15.37 5.27 -3.69
CA PRO A 212 -14.52 6.33 -4.18
C PRO A 212 -14.25 7.36 -3.07
N HIS A 213 -13.08 7.98 -3.08
CA HIS A 213 -12.69 8.97 -2.09
C HIS A 213 -12.79 10.38 -2.70
N GLN A 214 -13.63 11.24 -2.11
CA GLN A 214 -13.89 12.59 -2.65
C GLN A 214 -12.93 13.66 -2.14
N THR A 215 -12.24 13.39 -1.03
CA THR A 215 -11.37 14.37 -0.37
C THR A 215 -10.01 14.49 -1.04
N VAL A 216 -9.74 13.69 -2.07
CA VAL A 216 -8.48 13.70 -2.82
C VAL A 216 -8.62 14.54 -4.09
N SER A 217 -7.58 15.29 -4.43
CA SER A 217 -7.51 16.14 -5.62
C SER A 217 -7.38 15.38 -6.95
N TRP A 218 -7.58 14.06 -6.94
CA TRP A 218 -7.23 13.13 -8.00
C TRP A 218 -8.50 12.75 -8.77
N SER A 219 -8.41 12.61 -10.09
CA SER A 219 -9.56 12.20 -10.90
C SER A 219 -9.98 10.75 -10.57
N LEU A 220 -11.24 10.40 -10.82
CA LEU A 220 -11.73 9.04 -10.63
C LEU A 220 -10.89 8.03 -11.44
N GLU A 221 -10.49 8.38 -12.66
CA GLU A 221 -9.60 7.52 -13.46
C GLU A 221 -8.28 7.25 -12.78
N HIS A 222 -7.72 8.24 -12.09
CA HIS A 222 -6.50 8.06 -11.32
C HIS A 222 -6.75 7.11 -10.15
N GLN A 223 -7.77 7.41 -9.33
CA GLN A 223 -8.10 6.61 -8.15
C GLN A 223 -8.33 5.13 -8.50
N TYR A 224 -9.11 4.85 -9.55
CA TYR A 224 -9.38 3.46 -9.95
C TYR A 224 -8.19 2.78 -10.61
N ARG A 225 -7.39 3.50 -11.39
CA ARG A 225 -6.19 2.93 -12.02
C ARG A 225 -5.22 2.44 -10.96
N ASP A 226 -4.92 3.27 -9.97
CA ASP A 226 -3.91 2.96 -8.97
C ASP A 226 -4.44 1.90 -7.99
N ALA A 227 -5.72 2.03 -7.58
CA ALA A 227 -6.39 1.03 -6.74
C ALA A 227 -6.44 -0.36 -7.36
N LEU A 228 -6.82 -0.46 -8.65
CA LEU A 228 -6.90 -1.75 -9.34
C LEU A 228 -5.53 -2.28 -9.72
N ASP A 229 -4.55 -1.43 -9.99
CA ASP A 229 -3.18 -1.88 -10.20
C ASP A 229 -2.63 -2.59 -8.96
N ASP A 230 -2.75 -1.94 -7.80
CA ASP A 230 -2.30 -2.51 -6.53
C ASP A 230 -3.12 -3.74 -6.15
N GLY A 231 -4.45 -3.66 -6.19
CA GLY A 231 -5.32 -4.79 -5.86
C GLY A 231 -5.07 -6.03 -6.73
N VAL A 232 -4.95 -5.86 -8.06
CA VAL A 232 -4.68 -6.98 -8.97
C VAL A 232 -3.28 -7.54 -8.77
N ARG A 233 -2.26 -6.69 -8.57
CA ARG A 233 -0.89 -7.14 -8.24
C ARG A 233 -0.90 -8.01 -6.98
N MET A 234 -1.57 -7.54 -5.93
CA MET A 234 -1.70 -8.27 -4.66
C MET A 234 -2.39 -9.62 -4.85
N ALA A 235 -3.49 -9.65 -5.62
CA ALA A 235 -4.25 -10.87 -5.88
C ALA A 235 -3.44 -11.88 -6.70
N VAL A 236 -2.72 -11.43 -7.73
CA VAL A 236 -1.85 -12.28 -8.55
C VAL A 236 -0.76 -12.90 -7.70
N GLU A 237 -0.10 -12.13 -6.82
CA GLU A 237 0.95 -12.67 -5.95
C GLU A 237 0.42 -13.73 -4.97
N GLN A 238 -0.76 -13.52 -4.38
CA GLN A 238 -1.40 -14.53 -3.53
C GLN A 238 -1.81 -15.77 -4.35
N LEU A 239 -2.30 -15.57 -5.58
CA LEU A 239 -2.69 -16.66 -6.46
C LEU A 239 -1.48 -17.48 -6.91
N GLU A 240 -0.39 -16.83 -7.30
CA GLU A 240 0.89 -17.46 -7.64
C GLU A 240 1.37 -18.37 -6.50
N PHE A 241 1.33 -17.87 -5.27
CA PHE A 241 1.70 -18.65 -4.10
C PHE A 241 0.75 -19.84 -3.86
N ALA A 242 -0.56 -19.61 -3.95
CA ALA A 242 -1.58 -20.66 -3.75
C ALA A 242 -1.45 -21.78 -4.80
N LEU A 243 -1.19 -21.42 -6.06
CA LEU A 243 -0.96 -22.39 -7.14
C LEU A 243 0.35 -23.17 -6.93
N ALA A 244 1.41 -22.50 -6.45
CA ALA A 244 2.67 -23.16 -6.13
C ALA A 244 2.51 -24.20 -5.00
N GLU A 245 1.78 -23.87 -3.92
CA GLU A 245 1.49 -24.82 -2.83
C GLU A 245 0.66 -26.02 -3.30
N GLN A 246 -0.27 -25.84 -4.24
CA GLN A 246 -1.06 -26.96 -4.78
C GLN A 246 -0.21 -27.91 -5.64
N ALA A 247 0.86 -27.41 -6.24
CA ALA A 247 1.77 -28.18 -7.06
C ALA A 247 2.86 -28.92 -6.26
N GLY A 248 3.06 -28.60 -4.97
CA GLY A 248 4.14 -29.15 -4.12
C GLY A 248 3.88 -29.09 -2.62
#